data_AF-M0DRG6-F1
#
_entry.id   AF-M0DRG6-F1
#
_cell.length_a   1.000
_cell.length_b   1.000
_cell.length_c   1.000
_cell.angle_alpha   90.00
_cell.angle_beta   90.00
_cell.angle_gamma   90.00
#
_symmetry.space_group_name_H-M   'P 1'
#
loop_
_entity.id
_entity.type
_entity.pdbx_description
1 polymer ?
#
loop_
_entity_poly.entity_id
_entity_poly.type
_entity_poly.pdbx_seq_one_letter_code
_entity_poly.pdbx_strand_id
1 'polypeptide(L)'
;GEDAGERSVKMEIEQNTELYRFAILMDAHGRRAINRVFGDAEETTGKAVAPTFLLYLLLDDGGCTVAEFCQACGEMLRGEGWTGYQAIQAAWEAIPVDCSQYLPDNLF
;
A
#
# COMPACT_ATOMS: atom_id res chain seq x y z
N GLY A 1 10.53 -8.76 18.09
CA GLY A 1 9.24 -8.19 18.53
C GLY A 1 8.55 -7.63 17.31
N GLU A 2 7.23 -7.71 17.26
CA GLU A 2 6.37 -7.33 16.12
C GLU A 2 6.70 -5.94 15.54
N ASP A 3 7.13 -5.00 16.40
CA ASP A 3 7.46 -3.61 16.08
C ASP A 3 8.95 -3.36 15.70
N ALA A 4 9.82 -4.38 15.80
CA ALA A 4 11.25 -4.23 15.51
C ALA A 4 11.52 -4.09 14.01
N GLY A 5 10.72 -4.76 13.18
CA GLY A 5 10.83 -4.66 11.72
C GLY A 5 10.41 -3.28 11.21
N GLU A 6 9.28 -2.77 11.67
CA GLU A 6 8.74 -1.47 11.23
C GLU A 6 9.61 -0.30 11.66
N ARG A 7 10.13 -0.33 12.89
CA ARG A 7 11.12 0.66 13.35
C ARG A 7 12.39 0.61 12.52
N SER A 8 12.85 -0.59 12.15
CA SER A 8 14.03 -0.75 11.29
C SER A 8 13.79 -0.15 9.91
N VAL A 9 12.64 -0.42 9.28
CA VAL A 9 12.28 0.13 7.96
C VAL A 9 12.19 1.65 8.02
N LYS A 10 11.57 2.19 9.07
CA LYS A 10 11.48 3.63 9.25
C LYS A 10 12.85 4.28 9.38
N MET A 11 13.73 3.75 10.24
CA MET A 11 15.09 4.29 10.43
C MET A 11 15.91 4.26 9.14
N GLU A 12 15.79 3.18 8.35
CA GLU A 12 16.47 3.07 7.06
C GLU A 12 16.01 4.17 6.08
N ILE A 13 14.70 4.40 6.00
CA ILE A 13 14.11 5.44 5.12
C ILE A 13 14.49 6.85 5.59
N GLU A 14 14.51 7.09 6.90
CA GLU A 14 14.97 8.37 7.47
C GLU A 14 16.42 8.69 7.10
N GLN A 15 17.27 7.66 6.92
CA GLN A 15 18.68 7.84 6.57
C GLN A 15 18.95 7.90 5.07
N ASN A 16 18.02 7.40 4.24
CA ASN A 16 18.24 7.16 2.81
C ASN A 16 16.98 7.48 1.99
N THR A 17 16.30 8.58 2.29
CA THR A 17 14.95 8.89 1.76
C THR A 17 14.91 8.98 0.23
N GLU A 18 16.04 9.32 -0.39
CA GLU A 18 16.26 9.41 -1.84
C GLU A 18 16.40 8.05 -2.54
N LEU A 19 16.75 6.98 -1.80
CA LEU A 19 16.97 5.65 -2.37
C LEU A 19 15.67 4.85 -2.52
N TYR A 20 14.59 5.27 -1.86
CA TYR A 20 13.34 4.51 -1.79
C TYR A 20 12.18 5.26 -2.43
N ARG A 21 11.61 4.65 -3.48
CA ARG A 21 10.36 5.11 -4.08
C ARG A 21 9.13 4.59 -3.35
N PHE A 22 9.18 3.36 -2.85
CA PHE A 22 8.05 2.73 -2.15
C PHE A 22 8.51 1.97 -0.91
N ALA A 23 7.77 2.14 0.19
CA ALA A 23 7.89 1.33 1.40
C ALA A 23 6.58 0.57 1.62
N ILE A 24 6.58 -0.75 1.46
CA ILE A 24 5.35 -1.54 1.48
C ILE A 24 5.17 -2.15 2.87
N LEU A 25 4.14 -1.72 3.58
CA LEU A 25 3.89 -2.08 4.98
C LEU A 25 2.42 -2.32 5.23
N MET A 26 2.13 -3.32 6.05
CA MET A 26 0.77 -3.64 6.47
C MET A 26 0.22 -2.66 7.49
N ASP A 27 1.03 -2.27 8.47
CA ASP A 27 0.57 -1.41 9.54
C ASP A 27 0.29 0.02 9.04
N ALA A 28 -0.93 0.47 9.30
CA ALA A 28 -1.36 1.80 8.88
C ALA A 28 -0.65 2.91 9.68
N HIS A 29 -0.27 2.66 10.93
CA HIS A 29 0.47 3.66 11.73
C HIS A 29 1.90 3.83 11.22
N GLY A 30 2.59 2.74 10.90
CA GLY A 30 3.92 2.69 10.30
C GLY A 30 3.94 3.38 8.94
N ARG A 31 2.97 3.09 8.06
CA ARG A 31 2.83 3.81 6.79
C ARG A 31 2.67 5.32 6.99
N ARG A 32 1.80 5.76 7.89
CA ARG A 32 1.64 7.19 8.20
C ARG A 32 2.91 7.82 8.75
N ALA A 33 3.65 7.10 9.59
CA ALA A 33 4.91 7.58 10.14
C ALA A 33 5.97 7.76 9.06
N ILE A 34 6.10 6.81 8.13
CA ILE A 34 7.06 6.89 7.03
C ILE A 34 6.61 7.90 5.97
N ASN A 35 5.32 8.02 5.68
CA ASN A 35 4.82 9.06 4.78
C ASN A 35 5.09 10.48 5.30
N ARG A 36 5.17 10.68 6.63
CA ARG A 36 5.66 11.95 7.19
C ARG A 36 7.14 12.17 6.88
N VAL A 37 7.98 11.14 7.05
CA VAL A 37 9.41 11.21 6.69
C VAL A 37 9.59 11.58 5.22
N PHE A 38 8.88 10.92 4.31
CA PHE A 38 8.90 11.28 2.89
C PHE A 38 8.36 12.70 2.63
N GLY A 39 7.33 13.13 3.34
CA GLY A 39 6.76 14.48 3.18
C GLY A 39 7.64 15.61 3.72
N ASP A 40 8.50 15.33 4.71
CA ASP A 40 9.39 16.30 5.33
C ASP A 40 10.72 16.44 4.58
N ALA A 41 11.09 15.47 3.75
CA ALA A 41 12.31 15.51 2.95
C ALA A 41 12.12 16.32 1.66
N GLU A 42 13.07 17.22 1.37
CA GLU A 42 13.10 17.92 0.08
C GLU A 42 13.45 16.93 -1.05
N GLU A 43 12.81 17.07 -2.21
CA GLU A 43 13.11 16.35 -3.46
C GLU A 43 12.75 14.85 -3.53
N THR A 44 12.15 14.25 -2.50
CA THR A 44 11.68 12.84 -2.60
C THR A 44 10.25 12.74 -3.14
N THR A 45 9.99 11.68 -3.91
CA THR A 45 8.64 11.25 -4.30
C THR A 45 8.25 9.92 -3.64
N GLY A 46 8.97 9.53 -2.59
CA GLY A 46 8.77 8.26 -1.90
C GLY A 46 7.39 8.17 -1.23
N LYS A 47 6.86 6.96 -1.15
CA LYS A 47 5.56 6.71 -0.52
C LYS A 47 5.51 5.38 0.22
N ALA A 48 5.01 5.39 1.45
CA ALA A 48 4.64 4.18 2.15
C ALA A 48 3.21 3.76 1.78
N VAL A 49 3.05 2.52 1.33
CA VAL A 49 1.83 1.99 0.71
C VAL A 49 1.48 0.59 1.23
N ALA A 50 0.21 0.19 1.12
CA ALA A 50 -0.24 -1.15 1.51
C ALA A 50 0.18 -2.20 0.46
N PRO A 51 0.21 -3.51 0.79
CA PRO A 51 0.64 -4.56 -0.14
C PRO A 51 -0.15 -4.69 -1.44
N THR A 52 -1.44 -4.32 -1.45
CA THR A 52 -2.27 -4.20 -2.66
C THR A 52 -1.63 -3.30 -3.73
N PHE A 53 -0.78 -2.34 -3.33
CA PHE A 53 -0.08 -1.46 -4.25
C PHE A 53 0.91 -2.20 -5.15
N LEU A 54 1.40 -3.38 -4.76
CA LEU A 54 2.20 -4.24 -5.67
C LEU A 54 1.40 -4.65 -6.90
N LEU A 55 0.12 -4.97 -6.73
CA LEU A 55 -0.76 -5.30 -7.86
C LEU A 55 -1.05 -4.05 -8.70
N TYR A 56 -1.10 -2.87 -8.08
CA TYR A 56 -1.25 -1.61 -8.80
C TYR A 56 -0.03 -1.33 -9.69
N LEU A 57 1.19 -1.61 -9.23
CA LEU A 57 2.39 -1.46 -10.06
C LEU A 57 2.34 -2.35 -11.31
N LEU A 58 1.78 -3.56 -11.21
CA LEU A 58 1.56 -4.44 -12.37
C LEU A 58 0.53 -3.85 -13.34
N LEU A 59 -0.54 -3.26 -12.82
CA LEU A 59 -1.55 -2.57 -13.64
C LEU A 59 -0.95 -1.33 -14.34
N ASP A 60 -0.16 -0.53 -13.63
CA ASP A 60 0.47 0.70 -14.13
C ASP A 60 1.46 0.42 -15.28
N ASP A 61 2.16 -0.73 -15.22
CA ASP A 61 3.04 -1.21 -16.29
C ASP A 61 2.27 -1.87 -17.47
N GLY A 62 0.94 -1.98 -17.37
CA GLY A 62 0.10 -2.63 -18.39
C GLY A 62 0.17 -4.16 -18.38
N GLY A 63 0.65 -4.76 -17.30
CA GLY A 63 0.77 -6.22 -17.15
C GLY A 63 -0.54 -6.95 -16.87
N CYS A 64 -1.61 -6.23 -16.55
CA CYS A 64 -2.96 -6.78 -16.39
C CYS A 64 -4.04 -5.74 -16.74
N THR A 65 -5.28 -6.19 -16.88
CA THR A 65 -6.45 -5.32 -17.00
C THR A 65 -6.94 -4.82 -15.64
N VAL A 66 -7.73 -3.75 -15.63
CA VAL A 66 -8.38 -3.24 -14.40
C VAL A 66 -9.24 -4.32 -13.73
N ALA A 67 -9.96 -5.13 -14.52
CA ALA A 67 -10.80 -6.20 -13.98
C ALA A 67 -9.97 -7.27 -13.24
N GLU A 68 -8.88 -7.73 -13.85
CA GLU A 68 -7.96 -8.72 -13.25
C GLU A 68 -7.30 -8.15 -11.99
N PHE A 69 -6.85 -6.89 -12.04
CA PHE A 69 -6.31 -6.18 -10.88
C PHE A 69 -7.32 -6.15 -9.72
N CYS A 70 -8.54 -5.68 -9.96
CA CYS A 70 -9.56 -5.55 -8.93
C CYS A 70 -9.93 -6.92 -8.32
N GLN A 71 -10.06 -7.95 -9.15
CA GLN A 71 -10.35 -9.31 -8.69
C GLN A 71 -9.20 -9.87 -7.82
N ALA A 72 -7.95 -9.73 -8.27
CA ALA A 72 -6.78 -10.19 -7.53
C ALA A 72 -6.64 -9.48 -6.17
N CYS A 73 -6.89 -8.16 -6.11
CA CYS A 73 -6.97 -7.43 -4.86
C CYS A 73 -8.06 -8.00 -3.93
N GLY A 74 -9.27 -8.25 -4.45
CA GLY A 74 -10.36 -8.83 -3.68
C GLY A 74 -10.06 -10.24 -3.16
N GLU A 75 -9.40 -11.08 -3.95
CA GLU A 75 -8.94 -12.41 -3.53
C GLU A 75 -7.88 -12.33 -2.43
N MET A 76 -6.89 -11.44 -2.59
CA MET A 76 -5.85 -11.22 -1.59
C MET A 76 -6.44 -10.72 -0.26
N LEU A 77 -7.34 -9.72 -0.30
CA LEU A 77 -8.00 -9.21 0.90
C LEU A 77 -8.77 -10.30 1.65
N ARG A 78 -9.47 -11.18 0.92
CA ARG A 78 -10.17 -12.31 1.55
C ARG A 78 -9.20 -13.35 2.10
N GLY A 79 -8.18 -13.73 1.31
CA GLY A 79 -7.20 -14.75 1.68
C GLY A 79 -6.40 -14.39 2.92
N GLU A 80 -6.04 -13.11 3.06
CA GLU A 80 -5.31 -12.58 4.21
C GLU A 80 -6.23 -12.16 5.38
N GLY A 81 -7.56 -12.32 5.22
CA GLY A 81 -8.53 -11.97 6.25
C GLY A 81 -8.70 -10.46 6.47
N TRP A 82 -8.28 -9.61 5.53
CA TRP A 82 -8.40 -8.15 5.59
C TRP A 82 -9.79 -7.70 5.16
N THR A 83 -10.81 -8.18 5.87
CA THR A 83 -12.22 -7.94 5.55
C THR A 83 -12.88 -6.90 6.45
N GLY A 84 -12.15 -6.35 7.42
CA GLY A 84 -12.60 -5.24 8.24
C GLY A 84 -12.54 -3.91 7.48
N TYR A 85 -13.51 -3.02 7.73
CA TYR A 85 -13.63 -1.72 7.06
C TYR A 85 -12.32 -0.91 7.04
N GLN A 86 -11.61 -0.82 8.18
CA GLN A 86 -10.34 -0.10 8.27
C GLN A 86 -9.22 -0.75 7.45
N ALA A 87 -9.19 -2.08 7.37
CA ALA A 87 -8.20 -2.81 6.59
C ALA A 87 -8.43 -2.61 5.08
N ILE A 88 -9.69 -2.59 4.65
CA ILE A 88 -10.09 -2.32 3.27
C ILE A 88 -9.72 -0.89 2.88
N GLN A 89 -10.13 0.12 3.66
CA GLN A 89 -9.74 1.51 3.38
C GLN A 89 -8.21 1.69 3.30
N ALA A 90 -7.49 1.06 4.23
CA ALA A 90 -6.03 1.07 4.26
C ALA A 90 -5.40 0.45 3.00
N ALA A 91 -6.01 -0.62 2.47
CA ALA A 91 -5.53 -1.29 1.27
C ALA A 91 -5.72 -0.45 0.01
N TRP A 92 -6.78 0.36 -0.06
CA TRP A 92 -7.09 1.17 -1.24
C TRP A 92 -6.53 2.61 -1.18
N GLU A 93 -6.07 3.08 -0.03
CA GLU A 93 -5.65 4.47 0.23
C GLU A 93 -4.72 5.09 -0.83
N ALA A 94 -3.78 4.29 -1.36
CA ALA A 94 -2.79 4.76 -2.34
C ALA A 94 -3.15 4.44 -3.80
N ILE A 95 -4.24 3.69 -4.04
CA ILE A 95 -4.58 3.11 -5.35
C ILE A 95 -5.65 3.98 -6.03
N PRO A 96 -5.32 4.68 -7.13
CA PRO A 96 -6.26 5.57 -7.82
C PRO A 96 -7.16 4.82 -8.83
N VAL A 97 -7.72 3.68 -8.44
CA VAL A 97 -8.51 2.80 -9.32
C VAL A 97 -9.86 2.54 -8.70
N ASP A 98 -10.93 2.76 -9.47
CA ASP A 98 -12.29 2.43 -9.05
C ASP A 98 -12.61 0.95 -9.36
N CYS A 99 -12.71 0.15 -8.30
CA CYS A 99 -13.03 -1.27 -8.37
C CYS A 99 -14.49 -1.60 -8.04
N SER A 100 -15.35 -0.60 -7.83
CA SER A 100 -16.76 -0.79 -7.40
C SER A 100 -17.57 -1.68 -8.33
N GLN A 101 -17.29 -1.67 -9.64
CA GLN A 101 -17.97 -2.52 -10.62
C GLN A 101 -17.51 -3.99 -10.61
N TYR A 102 -16.35 -4.29 -10.00
CA TYR A 102 -15.69 -5.60 -10.02
C TYR A 102 -15.70 -6.30 -8.67
N LEU A 103 -15.94 -5.55 -7.59
CA LEU A 103 -15.92 -6.04 -6.22
C LEU A 103 -17.25 -5.77 -5.50
N PRO A 104 -17.63 -6.61 -4.54
CA PRO A 104 -18.75 -6.30 -3.66
C PRO A 104 -18.42 -5.10 -2.75
N ASP A 105 -19.43 -4.33 -2.35
CA ASP A 105 -19.32 -3.11 -1.54
C ASP A 105 -18.49 -3.27 -0.23
N ASN A 106 -18.35 -4.49 0.27
CA ASN A 106 -17.60 -4.79 1.47
C ASN A 106 -16.11 -5.07 1.22
N LEU A 107 -15.58 -4.79 0.02
CA LEU A 107 -14.17 -5.02 -0.34
C LEU A 107 -13.54 -3.88 -1.17
N PHE A 108 -14.24 -2.77 -1.34
CA PHE A 108 -13.76 -1.58 -2.05
C PHE A 108 -13.98 -0.33 -1.19
#